data_AF-A0A7W0W8U3-F1
#
_entry.id   AF-A0A7W0W8U3-F1
#
_cell.length_a   1.000
_cell.length_b   1.000
_cell.length_c   1.000
_cell.angle_alpha   90.00
_cell.angle_beta   90.00
_cell.angle_gamma   90.00
#
_symmetry.space_group_name_H-M   'P 1'
#
loop_
_entity.id
_entity.type
_entity.pdbx_description
1 polymer ?
#
loop_
_entity_poly.entity_id
_entity_poly.type
_entity_poly.pdbx_seq_one_letter_code
_entity_poly.pdbx_strand_id
1 'polypeptide(L)'
;MKTGRRIILFLGLSLLLSGCITQQTETVIRPDGSGTQVFRIGISQQFLDLAGMGGQGSIDPTDALSDIGTGTAELPAEWQATNEPWESTDRQYEGAQISMQFRDLAMLEDQLMESALGSSNSLVIFDDVSVSEEDGSYVIRATVASATGTEELGLGSEFGDLQGGAFGNVVPTASWRIEMPGEITEWSEQELATQEGNAVTYSFPFPLDRPYEIVVRAKVKPGISLQVMLIVVGMLVLGLATILAGVVLNRRNRRVAAQPIPPTGPLAPPPGVWNAPVPAQYAPPSAPIAPPGPAQYAPPSAPIAPPGPPADPYYTPGMPTRALGGWMEPNQRPDETRDETRD
;
A
#
# COMPACT_ATOMS: atom_id res chain seq x y z
N MET A 1 25.32 -2.09 43.77
CA MET A 1 24.60 -1.40 42.68
C MET A 1 25.52 -1.18 41.47
N LYS A 2 25.78 -2.21 40.65
CA LYS A 2 26.58 -2.08 39.41
C LYS A 2 25.93 -2.75 38.18
N THR A 3 24.80 -3.43 38.37
CA THR A 3 24.12 -4.22 37.33
C THR A 3 23.18 -3.36 36.47
N GLY A 4 22.61 -2.27 37.01
CA GLY A 4 21.67 -1.41 36.27
C GLY A 4 22.29 -0.57 35.15
N ARG A 5 23.58 -0.21 35.27
CA ARG A 5 24.28 0.61 34.26
C ARG A 5 24.64 -0.18 33.00
N ARG A 6 24.69 -1.52 33.08
CA ARG A 6 24.94 -2.39 31.91
C ARG A 6 23.65 -2.61 31.12
N ILE A 7 22.50 -2.72 31.78
CA ILE A 7 21.21 -2.95 31.11
C ILE A 7 20.79 -1.74 30.27
N ILE A 8 21.01 -0.52 30.75
CA ILE A 8 20.69 0.71 29.98
C ILE A 8 21.61 0.86 28.75
N LEU A 9 22.87 0.45 28.86
CA LEU A 9 23.82 0.47 27.75
C LEU A 9 23.50 -0.57 26.68
N PHE A 10 23.05 -1.76 27.07
CA PHE A 10 22.58 -2.78 26.13
C PHE A 10 21.24 -2.41 25.50
N LEU A 11 20.30 -1.83 26.24
CA LEU A 11 19.00 -1.42 25.69
C LEU A 11 19.15 -0.25 24.69
N GLY A 12 20.01 0.73 25.02
CA GLY A 12 20.35 1.82 24.10
C GLY A 12 21.09 1.32 22.86
N LEU A 13 21.97 0.33 23.02
CA LEU A 13 22.67 -0.27 21.88
C LEU A 13 21.74 -1.11 21.00
N SER A 14 20.80 -1.87 21.58
CA SER A 14 19.83 -2.67 20.81
C SER A 14 18.84 -1.82 20.00
N LEU A 15 18.52 -0.60 20.45
CA LEU A 15 17.69 0.36 19.69
C LEU A 15 18.46 1.04 18.55
N LEU A 16 19.80 1.10 18.62
CA LEU A 16 20.66 1.62 17.56
C LEU A 16 20.95 0.58 16.46
N LEU A 17 20.46 -0.66 16.59
CA LEU A 17 20.59 -1.71 15.57
C LEU A 17 19.36 -1.83 14.65
N SER A 18 18.48 -0.83 14.61
CA SER A 18 17.47 -0.76 13.54
C SER A 18 18.17 -0.67 12.19
N GLY A 19 17.72 -1.45 11.20
CA GLY A 19 18.39 -1.63 9.90
C GLY A 19 18.93 -0.35 9.26
N CYS A 20 20.11 -0.43 8.63
CA CYS A 20 20.71 0.72 7.95
C CYS A 20 20.04 1.04 6.61
N ILE A 21 19.28 0.11 6.05
CA ILE A 21 18.61 0.28 4.76
C ILE A 21 17.15 -0.12 4.93
N THR A 22 16.26 0.71 4.38
CA THR A 22 14.83 0.42 4.29
C THR A 22 14.37 0.50 2.84
N GLN A 23 13.51 -0.44 2.45
CA GLN A 23 12.75 -0.42 1.22
C GLN A 23 11.26 -0.47 1.55
N GLN A 24 10.48 0.44 0.98
CA GLN A 24 9.04 0.48 1.14
C GLN A 24 8.38 0.59 -0.22
N THR A 25 7.56 -0.40 -0.57
CA THR A 25 6.70 -0.35 -1.75
C THR A 25 5.28 -0.08 -1.31
N GLU A 26 4.59 0.84 -1.97
CA GLU A 26 3.20 1.16 -1.71
C GLU A 26 2.42 1.11 -3.01
N THR A 27 1.38 0.29 -3.07
CA THR A 27 0.52 0.12 -4.24
C THR A 27 -0.90 0.54 -3.86
N VAL A 28 -1.44 1.54 -4.54
CA VAL A 28 -2.82 2.02 -4.32
C VAL A 28 -3.63 1.77 -5.58
N ILE A 29 -4.62 0.88 -5.51
CA ILE A 29 -5.52 0.54 -6.61
C ILE A 29 -6.86 1.26 -6.42
N ARG A 30 -7.31 1.97 -7.45
CA ARG A 30 -8.61 2.67 -7.50
C ARG A 30 -9.71 1.75 -8.04
N PRO A 31 -10.99 2.10 -7.85
CA PRO A 31 -12.12 1.26 -8.30
C PRO A 31 -12.22 1.03 -9.81
N ASP A 32 -11.46 1.78 -10.63
CA ASP A 32 -11.40 1.64 -12.08
C ASP A 32 -10.20 0.80 -12.55
N GLY A 33 -9.42 0.23 -11.62
CA GLY A 33 -8.22 -0.54 -11.92
C GLY A 33 -6.96 0.31 -12.18
N SER A 34 -7.08 1.64 -12.17
CA SER A 34 -5.94 2.55 -12.22
C SER A 34 -5.35 2.78 -10.82
N GLY A 35 -4.21 3.45 -10.71
CA GLY A 35 -3.64 3.72 -9.41
C GLY A 35 -2.25 4.32 -9.44
N THR A 36 -1.56 4.16 -8.32
CA THR A 36 -0.19 4.63 -8.11
C THR A 36 0.63 3.57 -7.41
N GLN A 37 1.87 3.40 -7.81
CA GLN A 37 2.88 2.62 -7.10
C GLN A 37 4.00 3.57 -6.67
N VAL A 38 4.38 3.50 -5.40
CA VAL A 38 5.44 4.31 -4.83
C VAL A 38 6.50 3.39 -4.26
N PHE A 39 7.70 3.47 -4.80
CA PHE A 39 8.87 2.78 -4.29
C PHE A 39 9.73 3.77 -3.52
N ARG A 40 10.13 3.42 -2.31
CA ARG A 40 11.01 4.23 -1.45
C ARG A 40 12.18 3.37 -1.04
N ILE A 41 13.38 3.92 -1.14
CA ILE A 41 14.60 3.34 -0.61
C ILE A 41 15.31 4.41 0.20
N GLY A 42 15.78 4.06 1.40
CA GLY A 42 16.49 5.00 2.24
C GLY A 42 17.53 4.33 3.12
N ILE A 43 18.52 5.13 3.49
CA ILE A 43 19.64 4.75 4.33
C ILE A 43 19.49 5.46 5.68
N SER A 44 19.84 4.79 6.78
CA SER A 44 19.70 5.40 8.09
C SER A 44 20.66 6.58 8.28
N GLN A 45 20.18 7.67 8.89
CA GLN A 45 21.01 8.85 9.15
C GLN A 45 22.23 8.50 10.02
N GLN A 46 22.07 7.57 10.97
CA GLN A 46 23.18 7.10 11.80
C GLN A 46 24.28 6.42 10.99
N PHE A 47 23.90 5.70 9.93
CA PHE A 47 24.85 5.08 9.02
C PHE A 47 25.56 6.15 8.17
N LEU A 48 24.82 7.12 7.64
CA LEU A 48 25.37 8.24 6.88
C LEU A 48 26.35 9.08 7.73
N ASP A 49 25.98 9.38 8.98
CA ASP A 49 26.82 10.11 9.93
C ASP A 49 28.13 9.36 10.20
N LEU A 50 28.06 8.04 10.39
CA LEU A 50 29.26 7.24 10.66
C LEU A 50 30.15 7.11 9.42
N ALA A 51 29.55 6.93 8.23
CA ALA A 51 30.28 6.93 6.97
C ALA A 51 31.02 8.26 6.76
N GLY A 52 30.38 9.39 7.06
CA GLY A 52 31.00 10.72 6.99
C GLY A 52 32.15 10.94 7.98
N MET A 53 32.14 10.25 9.13
CA MET A 53 33.24 10.30 10.11
C MET A 53 34.47 9.46 9.71
N GLY A 54 34.33 8.54 8.75
CA GLY A 54 35.37 7.61 8.30
C GLY A 54 36.54 8.25 7.53
N GLY A 55 36.47 9.52 7.15
CA GLY A 55 37.61 10.29 6.63
C GLY A 55 37.98 10.05 5.16
N GLN A 56 37.38 9.07 4.49
CA GLN A 56 37.19 9.13 3.03
C GLN A 56 35.99 10.05 2.78
N GLY A 57 36.13 10.99 1.83
CA GLY A 57 35.26 12.17 1.71
C GLY A 57 33.78 11.89 1.94
N SER A 58 33.10 12.83 2.63
CA SER A 58 31.65 12.82 2.86
C SER A 58 30.93 12.27 1.64
N ILE A 59 30.43 11.03 1.73
CA ILE A 59 29.53 10.50 0.73
C ILE A 59 28.29 11.36 0.87
N ASP A 60 28.05 12.24 -0.10
CA ASP A 60 26.79 12.95 -0.15
C ASP A 60 25.72 11.87 -0.44
N PRO A 61 24.77 11.64 0.47
CA PRO A 61 23.70 10.66 0.23
C PRO A 61 22.97 10.97 -1.08
N THR A 62 22.93 12.23 -1.51
CA THR A 62 22.34 12.59 -2.80
C THR A 62 23.12 12.02 -3.99
N ASP A 63 24.45 11.88 -3.91
CA ASP A 63 25.25 11.25 -4.97
C ASP A 63 25.01 9.73 -5.00
N ALA A 64 24.99 9.06 -3.84
CA ALA A 64 24.71 7.62 -3.75
C ALA A 64 23.28 7.27 -4.21
N LEU A 65 22.33 8.18 -4.01
CA LEU A 65 20.94 8.03 -4.44
C LEU A 65 20.69 8.56 -5.86
N SER A 66 21.67 9.27 -6.45
CA SER A 66 21.54 9.80 -7.81
C SER A 66 21.48 8.69 -8.86
N ASP A 67 22.18 7.58 -8.63
CA ASP A 67 22.18 6.40 -9.49
C ASP A 67 20.77 5.77 -9.55
N ILE A 68 20.07 5.67 -8.41
CA ILE A 68 18.66 5.24 -8.35
C ILE A 68 17.78 6.19 -9.18
N GLY A 69 18.10 7.48 -9.17
CA GLY A 69 17.40 8.46 -9.99
C GLY A 69 17.61 8.31 -11.49
N THR A 70 18.82 7.93 -11.93
CA THR A 70 19.09 7.73 -13.37
C THR A 70 18.26 6.60 -13.97
N GLY A 71 18.00 5.53 -13.20
CA GLY A 71 17.13 4.42 -13.61
C GLY A 71 15.70 4.83 -13.95
N THR A 72 15.19 5.95 -13.39
CA THR A 72 13.84 6.43 -13.72
C THR A 72 13.69 6.96 -15.14
N ALA A 73 14.77 7.39 -15.77
CA ALA A 73 14.75 7.86 -17.16
C ALA A 73 14.62 6.70 -18.17
N GLU A 74 14.92 5.48 -17.75
CA GLU A 74 14.81 4.27 -18.56
C GLU A 74 13.42 3.62 -18.47
N LEU A 75 12.59 4.04 -17.51
CA LEU A 75 11.24 3.52 -17.32
C LEU A 75 10.31 3.95 -18.46
N PRO A 76 9.31 3.12 -18.82
CA PRO A 76 8.30 3.48 -19.82
C PRO A 76 7.62 4.82 -19.52
N ALA A 77 7.58 5.71 -20.51
CA ALA A 77 7.05 7.07 -20.34
C ALA A 77 5.57 7.09 -19.92
N GLU A 78 4.81 6.07 -20.29
CA GLU A 78 3.41 5.88 -19.88
C GLU A 78 3.22 5.70 -18.38
N TRP A 79 4.24 5.25 -17.65
CA TRP A 79 4.20 5.12 -16.20
C TRP A 79 4.31 6.46 -15.48
N GLN A 80 4.71 7.52 -16.19
CA GLN A 80 4.87 8.87 -15.65
C GLN A 80 5.72 8.86 -14.37
N ALA A 81 6.83 8.12 -14.40
CA ALA A 81 7.71 7.98 -13.26
C ALA A 81 8.30 9.33 -12.84
N THR A 82 8.26 9.62 -11.55
CA THR A 82 8.91 10.79 -10.95
C THR A 82 9.83 10.35 -9.82
N ASN A 83 11.03 10.92 -9.75
CA ASN A 83 11.96 10.72 -8.65
C ASN A 83 12.03 11.97 -7.77
N GLU A 84 11.86 11.81 -6.46
CA GLU A 84 11.93 12.87 -5.47
C GLU A 84 12.76 12.43 -4.27
N PRO A 85 13.48 13.34 -3.58
CA PRO A 85 14.08 13.04 -2.28
C PRO A 85 13.01 12.59 -1.27
N TRP A 86 13.36 11.65 -0.41
CA TRP A 86 12.47 11.08 0.59
C TRP A 86 13.13 11.06 1.97
N GLU A 87 12.35 11.41 2.99
CA GLU A 87 12.72 11.27 4.40
C GLU A 87 11.61 10.47 5.09
N SER A 88 11.97 9.48 5.89
CA SER A 88 10.98 8.71 6.64
C SER A 88 10.26 9.58 7.68
N THR A 89 9.03 9.22 8.03
CA THR A 89 8.20 10.00 8.98
C THR A 89 8.86 10.17 10.35
N ASP A 90 9.64 9.18 10.78
CA ASP A 90 10.43 9.19 12.02
C ASP A 90 11.83 9.80 11.86
N ARG A 91 12.15 10.30 10.66
CA ARG A 91 13.45 10.88 10.26
C ARG A 91 14.64 9.97 10.50
N GLN A 92 14.41 8.66 10.59
CA GLN A 92 15.49 7.70 10.74
C GLN A 92 16.19 7.41 9.42
N TYR A 93 15.48 7.55 8.29
CA TYR A 93 15.97 7.24 6.96
C TYR A 93 15.86 8.44 6.03
N GLU A 94 16.88 8.61 5.20
CA GLU A 94 16.91 9.57 4.09
C GLU A 94 17.22 8.81 2.80
N GLY A 95 16.59 9.21 1.70
CA GLY A 95 16.44 8.33 0.55
C GLY A 95 15.85 8.98 -0.69
N ALA A 96 15.43 8.12 -1.61
CA ALA A 96 14.72 8.48 -2.83
C ALA A 96 13.34 7.82 -2.85
N GLN A 97 12.38 8.53 -3.43
CA GLN A 97 11.03 8.06 -3.71
C GLN A 97 10.77 8.13 -5.21
N ILE A 98 10.39 6.99 -5.77
CA ILE A 98 9.99 6.85 -7.15
C ILE A 98 8.49 6.57 -7.19
N SER A 99 7.74 7.49 -7.77
CA SER A 99 6.28 7.40 -7.90
C SER A 99 5.93 7.12 -9.34
N MET A 100 5.12 6.10 -9.58
CA MET A 100 4.64 5.67 -10.89
C MET A 100 3.11 5.62 -10.87
N GLN A 101 2.50 5.92 -12.00
CA GLN A 101 1.08 5.75 -12.23
C GLN A 101 0.84 4.53 -13.09
N PHE A 102 -0.25 3.82 -12.83
CA PHE A 102 -0.76 2.80 -13.75
C PHE A 102 -2.20 3.11 -14.13
N ARG A 103 -2.53 2.87 -15.40
CA ARG A 103 -3.85 3.15 -15.96
C ARG A 103 -4.82 1.97 -15.86
N ASP A 104 -4.28 0.77 -15.76
CA ASP A 104 -5.01 -0.50 -15.70
C ASP A 104 -4.17 -1.53 -14.91
N LEU A 105 -4.79 -2.66 -14.55
CA LEU A 105 -4.15 -3.71 -13.74
C LEU A 105 -3.01 -4.41 -14.47
N ALA A 106 -3.05 -4.50 -15.80
CA ALA A 106 -1.98 -5.09 -16.60
C ALA A 106 -0.70 -4.25 -16.51
N MET A 107 -0.84 -2.93 -16.57
CA MET A 107 0.30 -2.03 -16.35
C MET A 107 0.86 -2.13 -14.92
N LEU A 108 0.02 -2.38 -13.91
CA LEU A 108 0.52 -2.65 -12.55
C LEU A 108 1.27 -3.98 -12.47
N GLU A 109 0.80 -5.02 -13.17
CA GLU A 109 1.51 -6.30 -13.28
C GLU A 109 2.89 -6.10 -13.92
N ASP A 110 2.94 -5.42 -15.07
CA ASP A 110 4.20 -5.05 -15.74
C ASP A 110 5.12 -4.26 -14.80
N GLN A 111 4.57 -3.25 -14.11
CA GLN A 111 5.32 -2.49 -13.10
C GLN A 111 5.84 -3.39 -12.00
N LEU A 112 5.05 -4.24 -11.35
CA LEU A 112 5.57 -5.09 -10.27
C LEU A 112 6.67 -6.07 -10.76
N MET A 113 6.61 -6.53 -12.01
CA MET A 113 7.65 -7.38 -12.61
C MET A 113 8.93 -6.61 -12.99
N GLU A 114 8.82 -5.36 -13.43
CA GLU A 114 9.92 -4.59 -14.03
C GLU A 114 10.38 -3.39 -13.16
N SER A 115 9.46 -2.77 -12.44
CA SER A 115 9.64 -1.60 -11.56
C SER A 115 10.33 -1.88 -10.23
N ALA A 116 10.84 -3.09 -10.01
CA ALA A 116 11.90 -3.31 -9.04
C ALA A 116 13.22 -2.66 -9.53
N LEU A 117 13.20 -1.48 -10.17
CA LEU A 117 14.34 -0.64 -10.56
C LEU A 117 15.54 -1.37 -11.21
N GLY A 118 15.27 -2.46 -11.91
CA GLY A 118 16.27 -3.50 -12.18
C GLY A 118 16.63 -4.25 -10.90
N SER A 119 16.60 -5.59 -10.95
CA SER A 119 16.91 -6.51 -9.84
C SER A 119 18.11 -6.12 -8.97
N SER A 120 19.04 -5.33 -9.52
CA SER A 120 20.18 -4.74 -8.85
C SER A 120 19.84 -3.83 -7.66
N ASN A 121 18.77 -3.00 -7.70
CA ASN A 121 18.54 -1.94 -6.70
C ASN A 121 17.45 -2.24 -5.66
N SER A 122 16.94 -3.47 -5.63
CA SER A 122 15.86 -3.89 -4.73
C SER A 122 16.35 -4.92 -3.72
N LEU A 123 15.92 -4.81 -2.46
CA LEU A 123 16.13 -5.83 -1.42
C LEU A 123 15.26 -7.07 -1.64
N VAL A 124 14.06 -6.87 -2.19
CA VAL A 124 13.12 -7.94 -2.51
C VAL A 124 12.68 -7.87 -3.98
N ILE A 125 12.55 -9.02 -4.63
CA ILE A 125 12.11 -9.13 -6.02
C ILE A 125 10.71 -9.74 -6.02
N PHE A 126 9.86 -9.26 -6.93
CA PHE A 126 8.55 -9.81 -7.19
C PHE A 126 8.62 -10.73 -8.42
N ASP A 127 8.39 -12.01 -8.21
CA ASP A 127 8.30 -13.06 -9.23
C ASP A 127 6.86 -13.55 -9.35
N ASP A 128 6.52 -14.21 -10.46
CA ASP A 128 5.19 -14.82 -10.69
C ASP A 128 4.03 -13.88 -10.34
N VAL A 129 4.14 -12.63 -10.79
CA VAL A 129 3.16 -11.59 -10.49
C VAL A 129 1.94 -11.78 -11.38
N SER A 130 0.76 -11.68 -10.79
CA SER A 130 -0.51 -11.58 -11.52
C SER A 130 -1.43 -10.59 -10.83
N VAL A 131 -1.98 -9.66 -11.62
CA VAL A 131 -2.96 -8.68 -11.14
C VAL A 131 -4.20 -8.74 -12.01
N SER A 132 -5.33 -9.18 -11.44
CA SER A 132 -6.54 -9.44 -12.22
C SER A 132 -7.82 -9.05 -11.49
N GLU A 133 -8.91 -8.92 -12.26
CA GLU A 133 -10.27 -8.84 -11.74
C GLU A 133 -10.98 -10.20 -11.92
N GLU A 134 -11.37 -10.81 -10.83
CA GLU A 134 -12.09 -12.10 -10.78
C GLU A 134 -13.40 -11.93 -10.02
N ASP A 135 -14.53 -12.21 -10.67
CA ASP A 135 -15.87 -12.19 -10.04
C ASP A 135 -16.19 -10.90 -9.27
N GLY A 136 -15.79 -9.74 -9.81
CA GLY A 136 -15.97 -8.42 -9.19
C GLY A 136 -15.05 -8.18 -7.98
N SER A 137 -13.93 -8.90 -7.90
CA SER A 137 -12.88 -8.70 -6.90
C SER A 137 -11.54 -8.49 -7.59
N TYR A 138 -10.74 -7.56 -7.08
CA TYR A 138 -9.34 -7.45 -7.49
C TYR A 138 -8.50 -8.44 -6.72
N VAL A 139 -7.58 -9.09 -7.44
CA VAL A 139 -6.68 -10.11 -6.93
C VAL A 139 -5.27 -9.73 -7.34
N ILE A 140 -4.39 -9.60 -6.36
CA ILE A 140 -2.94 -9.52 -6.56
C ILE A 140 -2.35 -10.84 -6.09
N ARG A 141 -1.52 -11.44 -6.92
CA ARG A 141 -0.65 -12.58 -6.59
C ARG A 141 0.78 -12.20 -6.93
N ALA A 142 1.72 -12.51 -6.05
CA ALA A 142 3.15 -12.33 -6.31
C ALA A 142 3.95 -13.24 -5.40
N THR A 143 5.05 -13.78 -5.91
CA THR A 143 6.09 -14.43 -5.11
C THR A 143 7.14 -13.40 -4.74
N VAL A 144 7.39 -13.19 -3.46
CA VAL A 144 8.42 -12.26 -2.98
C VAL A 144 9.66 -13.05 -2.60
N ALA A 145 10.77 -12.81 -3.29
CA ALA A 145 12.05 -13.46 -3.05
C ALA A 145 13.14 -12.44 -2.65
N SER A 146 14.23 -12.91 -2.04
CA SER A 146 15.39 -12.05 -1.78
C SER A 146 16.10 -11.78 -3.09
N ALA A 147 16.48 -10.52 -3.32
CA ALA A 147 17.39 -10.24 -4.42
C ALA A 147 18.72 -10.97 -4.19
N THR A 148 19.06 -11.88 -5.10
CA THR A 148 20.34 -12.59 -5.06
C THR A 148 21.44 -11.65 -5.51
N GLY A 149 21.97 -10.83 -4.60
CA GLY A 149 23.07 -9.91 -4.94
C GLY A 149 23.06 -8.62 -4.12
N THR A 150 23.24 -8.68 -2.81
CA THR A 150 23.52 -7.44 -2.03
C THR A 150 24.79 -6.73 -2.50
N GLU A 151 25.66 -7.44 -3.25
CA GLU A 151 26.80 -6.86 -3.98
C GLU A 151 26.36 -5.97 -5.18
N GLU A 152 25.14 -6.17 -5.70
CA GLU A 152 24.58 -5.47 -6.88
C GLU A 152 23.73 -4.24 -6.55
N LEU A 153 23.45 -3.94 -5.27
CA LEU A 153 22.76 -2.70 -4.84
C LEU A 153 23.52 -1.40 -5.19
N GLY A 154 24.59 -1.50 -5.97
CA GLY A 154 25.45 -0.37 -6.33
C GLY A 154 26.22 0.21 -5.15
N LEU A 155 26.02 -0.29 -3.92
CA LEU A 155 26.65 0.20 -2.69
C LEU A 155 28.16 -0.11 -2.61
N GLY A 156 28.75 -0.62 -3.69
CA GLY A 156 30.17 -0.95 -3.83
C GLY A 156 30.60 -2.15 -2.99
N SER A 157 31.76 -2.72 -3.32
CA SER A 157 32.43 -3.74 -2.49
C SER A 157 32.69 -3.24 -1.06
N GLU A 158 32.70 -1.92 -0.86
CA GLU A 158 32.88 -1.25 0.42
C GLU A 158 31.74 -1.59 1.39
N PHE A 159 30.49 -1.73 0.93
CA PHE A 159 29.38 -2.14 1.80
C PHE A 159 29.51 -3.61 2.25
N GLY A 160 30.03 -4.49 1.39
CA GLY A 160 30.34 -5.88 1.72
C GLY A 160 31.43 -6.00 2.79
N ASP A 161 32.48 -5.16 2.70
CA ASP A 161 33.56 -5.09 3.69
C ASP A 161 33.07 -4.51 5.04
N LEU A 162 32.13 -3.56 5.02
CA LEU A 162 31.53 -2.99 6.23
C LEU A 162 30.62 -4.00 6.94
N GLN A 163 29.91 -4.86 6.20
CA GLN A 163 29.05 -5.90 6.74
C GLN A 163 29.84 -6.98 7.51
N GLY A 164 31.10 -7.25 7.12
CA GLY A 164 31.94 -8.27 7.73
C GLY A 164 32.76 -7.83 8.96
N GLY A 165 33.02 -6.52 9.14
CA GLY A 165 34.10 -6.07 10.03
C GLY A 165 33.72 -5.36 11.32
N ALA A 166 32.69 -4.50 11.33
CA ALA A 166 32.47 -3.56 12.44
C ALA A 166 31.01 -3.23 12.77
N PHE A 167 30.07 -3.51 11.87
CA PHE A 167 28.70 -2.99 11.96
C PHE A 167 27.70 -3.96 12.60
N GLY A 168 28.11 -5.19 12.92
CA GLY A 168 27.18 -6.21 13.40
C GLY A 168 26.12 -6.56 12.35
N ASN A 169 25.21 -7.44 12.72
CA ASN A 169 24.12 -7.90 11.85
C ASN A 169 23.10 -6.77 11.64
N VAL A 170 23.45 -5.75 10.87
CA VAL A 170 22.50 -4.76 10.38
C VAL A 170 21.60 -5.47 9.40
N VAL A 171 20.34 -5.64 9.78
CA VAL A 171 19.34 -6.29 8.95
C VAL A 171 18.56 -5.20 8.20
N PRO A 172 18.64 -5.15 6.86
CA PRO A 172 17.81 -4.22 6.10
C PRO A 172 16.33 -4.60 6.26
N THR A 173 15.45 -3.64 6.05
CA THR A 173 14.00 -3.83 6.18
C THR A 173 13.32 -3.64 4.84
N ALA A 174 12.40 -4.53 4.48
CA ALA A 174 11.58 -4.37 3.28
C ALA A 174 10.10 -4.47 3.67
N SER A 175 9.26 -3.61 3.11
CA SER A 175 7.81 -3.67 3.30
C SER A 175 7.05 -3.40 2.00
N TRP A 176 5.85 -3.98 1.91
CA TRP A 176 4.92 -3.74 0.82
C TRP A 176 3.52 -3.47 1.36
N ARG A 177 3.04 -2.24 1.18
CA ARG A 177 1.67 -1.82 1.51
C ARG A 177 0.81 -1.88 0.25
N ILE A 178 -0.28 -2.62 0.30
CA ILE A 178 -1.26 -2.76 -0.78
C ILE A 178 -2.57 -2.18 -0.29
N GLU A 179 -3.02 -1.08 -0.89
CA GLU A 179 -4.32 -0.46 -0.64
C GLU A 179 -5.28 -0.76 -1.79
N MET A 180 -6.37 -1.43 -1.46
CA MET A 180 -7.40 -1.87 -2.40
C MET A 180 -8.60 -0.92 -2.41
N PRO A 181 -9.38 -0.84 -3.50
CA PRO A 181 -10.53 0.07 -3.57
C PRO A 181 -11.76 -0.39 -2.78
N GLY A 182 -11.68 -1.56 -2.13
CA GLY A 182 -12.78 -2.18 -1.42
C GLY A 182 -12.32 -2.98 -0.22
N GLU A 183 -13.25 -3.74 0.36
CA GLU A 183 -12.97 -4.55 1.54
C GLU A 183 -12.11 -5.76 1.12
N ILE A 184 -10.96 -5.91 1.78
CA ILE A 184 -10.08 -7.07 1.61
C ILE A 184 -10.79 -8.28 2.23
N THR A 185 -11.03 -9.29 1.41
CA THR A 185 -11.70 -10.53 1.81
C THR A 185 -10.74 -11.67 2.12
N GLU A 186 -9.52 -11.61 1.58
CA GLU A 186 -8.51 -12.65 1.74
C GLU A 186 -7.11 -12.02 1.61
N TRP A 187 -6.18 -12.45 2.46
CA TRP A 187 -4.76 -12.16 2.30
C TRP A 187 -3.92 -13.31 2.87
N SER A 188 -2.76 -13.59 2.25
CA SER A 188 -1.81 -14.63 2.69
C SER A 188 -0.76 -14.09 3.67
N GLU A 189 0.10 -14.99 4.19
CA GLU A 189 1.25 -14.69 5.07
C GLU A 189 0.90 -13.75 6.24
N GLN A 190 -0.18 -14.07 6.96
CA GLN A 190 -0.76 -13.22 8.01
C GLN A 190 0.20 -12.96 9.18
N GLU A 191 1.20 -13.82 9.37
CA GLU A 191 2.27 -13.64 10.34
C GLU A 191 3.24 -12.49 9.98
N LEU A 192 3.31 -12.12 8.70
CA LEU A 192 4.12 -11.01 8.18
C LEU A 192 3.29 -9.76 7.87
N ALA A 193 1.97 -9.88 7.90
CA ALA A 193 1.05 -8.86 7.39
C ALA A 193 0.21 -8.23 8.50
N THR A 194 -0.01 -6.93 8.40
CA THR A 194 -1.02 -6.21 9.21
C THR A 194 -2.07 -5.63 8.29
N GLN A 195 -3.35 -5.89 8.58
CA GLN A 195 -4.48 -5.32 7.83
C GLN A 195 -5.05 -4.10 8.56
N GLU A 196 -5.21 -3.00 7.84
CA GLU A 196 -5.85 -1.77 8.29
C GLU A 196 -6.93 -1.33 7.30
N GLY A 197 -8.18 -1.76 7.54
CA GLY A 197 -9.31 -1.45 6.66
C GLY A 197 -9.16 -2.07 5.28
N ASN A 198 -8.96 -1.24 4.25
CA ASN A 198 -8.77 -1.63 2.85
C ASN A 198 -7.28 -1.76 2.46
N ALA A 199 -6.35 -1.67 3.42
CA ALA A 199 -4.93 -1.86 3.18
C ALA A 199 -4.37 -3.09 3.92
N VAL A 200 -3.42 -3.79 3.29
CA VAL A 200 -2.54 -4.79 3.92
C VAL A 200 -1.11 -4.32 3.81
N THR A 201 -0.34 -4.37 4.90
CA THR A 201 1.10 -4.08 4.92
C THR A 201 1.87 -5.32 5.28
N TYR A 202 2.68 -5.81 4.35
CA TYR A 202 3.64 -6.90 4.55
C TYR A 202 4.97 -6.35 5.03
N SER A 203 5.56 -6.95 6.05
CA SER A 203 6.90 -6.65 6.55
C SER A 203 7.78 -7.88 6.38
N PHE A 204 8.76 -7.79 5.49
CA PHE A 204 9.61 -8.91 5.13
C PHE A 204 10.88 -8.93 6.00
N PRO A 205 11.18 -10.04 6.68
CA PRO A 205 12.46 -10.20 7.36
C PRO A 205 13.59 -10.27 6.33
N PHE A 206 14.79 -9.80 6.67
CA PHE A 206 15.95 -9.97 5.80
C PHE A 206 17.10 -10.70 6.51
N PRO A 207 17.80 -11.64 5.85
CA PRO A 207 17.42 -12.25 4.58
C PRO A 207 16.09 -12.99 4.70
N LEU A 208 15.39 -13.18 3.57
CA LEU A 208 14.21 -14.05 3.57
C LEU A 208 14.68 -15.49 3.81
N ASP A 209 13.96 -16.23 4.64
CA ASP A 209 14.22 -17.66 4.87
C ASP A 209 13.66 -18.55 3.76
N ARG A 210 12.67 -18.04 3.02
CA ARG A 210 12.05 -18.65 1.83
C ARG A 210 11.42 -17.56 0.95
N PRO A 211 11.08 -17.85 -0.31
CA PRO A 211 10.13 -17.04 -1.05
C PRO A 211 8.75 -17.04 -0.38
N TYR A 212 8.06 -15.91 -0.38
CA TYR A 212 6.73 -15.75 0.21
C TYR A 212 5.68 -15.58 -0.88
N GLU A 213 4.60 -16.35 -0.81
CA GLU A 213 3.49 -16.25 -1.76
C GLU A 213 2.46 -15.23 -1.25
N ILE A 214 2.49 -14.04 -1.83
CA ILE A 214 1.57 -12.95 -1.50
C ILE A 214 0.32 -13.08 -2.35
N VAL A 215 -0.83 -13.13 -1.68
CA VAL A 215 -2.16 -13.09 -2.29
C VAL A 215 -2.96 -12.05 -1.54
N VAL A 216 -3.55 -11.10 -2.23
CA VAL A 216 -4.51 -10.14 -1.65
C VAL A 216 -5.74 -10.07 -2.54
N ARG A 217 -6.92 -10.34 -1.98
CA ARG A 217 -8.21 -10.25 -2.68
C ARG A 217 -9.09 -9.21 -2.03
N ALA A 218 -9.67 -8.32 -2.82
CA ALA A 218 -10.62 -7.33 -2.33
C ALA A 218 -11.84 -7.23 -3.23
N LYS A 219 -13.04 -7.18 -2.63
CA LYS A 219 -14.29 -6.97 -3.38
C LYS A 219 -14.35 -5.54 -3.89
N VAL A 220 -14.48 -5.37 -5.21
CA VAL A 220 -14.72 -4.05 -5.79
C VAL A 220 -16.14 -3.66 -5.39
N LYS A 221 -16.27 -2.63 -4.55
CA LYS A 221 -17.59 -2.03 -4.35
C LYS A 221 -18.00 -1.49 -5.71
N PRO A 222 -19.16 -1.88 -6.26
CA PRO A 222 -19.61 -1.31 -7.53
C PRO A 222 -19.66 0.19 -7.34
N GLY A 223 -18.69 0.89 -7.93
CA GLY A 223 -18.69 2.34 -7.91
C GLY A 223 -20.02 2.75 -8.49
N ILE A 224 -20.80 3.56 -7.77
CA ILE A 224 -21.95 4.21 -8.38
C ILE A 224 -21.33 5.10 -9.46
N SER A 225 -21.30 4.60 -10.69
CA SER A 225 -20.68 5.28 -11.82
C SER A 225 -21.18 6.72 -11.85
N LEU A 226 -20.29 7.67 -12.09
CA LEU A 226 -20.66 9.09 -12.21
C LEU A 226 -21.83 9.24 -13.20
N GLN A 227 -21.91 8.39 -14.24
CA GLN A 227 -23.05 8.35 -15.16
C GLN A 227 -24.35 7.96 -14.46
N VAL A 228 -24.34 6.92 -13.63
CA VAL A 228 -25.51 6.52 -12.82
C VAL A 228 -25.89 7.64 -11.86
N MET A 229 -24.93 8.28 -11.21
CA MET A 229 -25.19 9.42 -10.34
C MET A 229 -25.80 10.60 -11.12
N LEU A 230 -25.24 10.94 -12.29
CA LEU A 230 -25.74 12.00 -13.18
C LEU A 230 -27.14 11.67 -13.71
N ILE A 231 -27.44 10.41 -14.01
CA ILE A 231 -28.77 9.96 -14.44
C ILE A 231 -29.76 10.11 -13.28
N VAL A 232 -29.41 9.67 -12.08
CA VAL A 232 -30.28 9.77 -10.89
C VAL A 232 -30.54 11.24 -10.53
N VAL A 233 -29.49 12.08 -10.51
CA VAL A 233 -29.61 13.52 -10.26
C VAL A 233 -30.43 14.19 -11.38
N GLY A 234 -30.18 13.82 -12.64
CA GLY A 234 -30.93 14.31 -13.80
C GLY A 234 -32.42 13.98 -13.75
N MET A 235 -32.77 12.74 -13.39
CA MET A 235 -34.16 12.34 -13.18
C MET A 235 -34.81 13.09 -12.01
N LEU A 236 -34.08 13.32 -10.92
CA LEU A 236 -34.59 14.08 -9.78
C LEU A 236 -34.90 15.53 -10.14
N VAL A 237 -34.02 16.18 -10.91
CA VAL A 237 -34.22 17.56 -11.38
C VAL A 237 -35.42 17.65 -12.35
N LEU A 238 -35.55 16.71 -13.29
CA LEU A 238 -36.71 16.63 -14.18
C LEU A 238 -38.02 16.37 -13.42
N GLY A 239 -37.99 15.50 -12.41
CA GLY A 239 -39.11 15.25 -11.52
C GLY A 239 -39.54 16.51 -10.76
N LEU A 240 -38.59 17.26 -10.19
CA LEU A 240 -38.88 18.53 -9.52
C LEU A 240 -39.45 19.59 -10.47
N ALA A 241 -38.90 19.69 -11.69
CA ALA A 241 -39.39 20.62 -12.70
C ALA A 241 -40.84 20.32 -13.12
N THR A 242 -41.20 19.05 -13.28
CA THR A 242 -42.57 18.64 -13.63
C THR A 242 -43.56 18.91 -12.49
N ILE A 243 -43.17 18.67 -11.23
CA ILE A 243 -43.99 19.03 -10.06
C ILE A 243 -44.21 20.55 -9.99
N LEU A 244 -43.16 21.35 -10.15
CA LEU A 244 -43.25 22.81 -10.15
C LEU A 244 -44.16 23.32 -11.28
N ALA A 245 -44.02 22.80 -12.50
CA ALA A 245 -44.90 23.14 -13.62
C ALA A 245 -46.37 22.78 -13.32
N GLY A 246 -46.61 21.60 -12.73
CA GLY A 246 -47.95 21.17 -12.30
C GLY A 246 -48.57 22.09 -11.25
N VAL A 247 -47.79 22.54 -10.25
CA VAL A 247 -48.27 23.49 -9.22
C VAL A 247 -48.60 24.85 -9.82
N VAL A 248 -47.77 25.37 -10.73
CA VAL A 248 -48.01 26.65 -11.41
C VAL A 248 -49.27 26.57 -12.26
N LEU A 249 -49.45 25.50 -13.04
CA LEU A 249 -50.63 25.28 -13.87
C LEU A 249 -51.91 25.10 -13.02
N ASN A 250 -51.85 24.35 -11.93
CA ASN A 250 -52.98 24.16 -11.01
C ASN A 250 -53.38 25.47 -10.33
N ARG A 251 -52.41 26.29 -9.89
CA ARG A 251 -52.68 27.63 -9.34
C ARG A 251 -53.31 28.56 -10.38
N ARG A 252 -52.92 28.46 -11.65
CA ARG A 252 -53.47 29.27 -12.73
C ARG A 252 -54.93 28.90 -13.04
N ASN A 253 -55.26 27.61 -13.03
CA ASN A 253 -56.64 27.14 -13.24
C ASN A 253 -57.57 27.50 -12.07
N ARG A 254 -57.09 27.49 -10.81
CA ARG A 254 -57.91 27.90 -9.65
C ARG A 254 -58.28 29.39 -9.64
N ARG A 255 -57.52 30.26 -10.33
CA ARG A 255 -57.83 31.70 -10.41
C ARG A 255 -58.96 32.03 -11.39
N VAL A 256 -59.31 31.10 -12.29
CA VAL A 256 -60.39 31.32 -13.29
C VAL A 256 -61.76 30.89 -12.74
N ALA A 257 -61.80 30.05 -11.70
CA ALA A 257 -63.04 29.51 -11.13
C ALA A 257 -63.59 30.27 -9.91
N ALA A 258 -62.93 31.34 -9.45
CA ALA A 258 -63.45 32.17 -8.36
C ALA A 258 -64.47 33.18 -8.92
N GLN A 259 -65.71 32.75 -9.13
CA GLN A 259 -66.81 33.70 -9.34
C GLN A 259 -67.10 34.46 -8.03
N PRO A 260 -67.36 35.79 -8.09
CA PRO A 260 -67.70 36.57 -6.90
C PRO A 260 -69.08 36.11 -6.38
N ILE A 261 -69.13 35.61 -5.15
CA ILE A 261 -70.39 35.39 -4.46
C ILE A 261 -70.93 36.78 -4.06
N PRO A 262 -72.16 37.18 -4.46
CA PRO A 262 -72.71 38.49 -4.16
C PRO A 262 -73.03 38.66 -2.66
N PRO A 263 -73.00 39.89 -2.13
CA PRO A 263 -73.27 40.17 -0.72
C PRO A 263 -74.77 40.09 -0.43
N THR A 264 -75.21 39.03 0.23
CA THR A 264 -76.53 38.99 0.88
C THR A 264 -76.43 39.58 2.29
N GLY A 265 -77.19 40.64 2.51
CA GLY A 265 -77.35 41.35 3.78
C GLY A 265 -78.06 40.55 4.89
N PRO A 266 -78.40 41.24 5.99
CA PRO A 266 -78.50 40.67 7.33
C PRO A 266 -79.87 40.05 7.61
N LEU A 267 -79.94 39.00 8.44
CA LEU A 267 -81.10 38.71 9.32
C LEU A 267 -80.82 37.54 10.30
N ALA A 268 -81.03 37.87 11.58
CA ALA A 268 -81.54 37.08 12.72
C ALA A 268 -80.73 35.92 13.38
N PRO A 269 -80.66 35.86 14.74
CA PRO A 269 -80.40 34.66 15.56
C PRO A 269 -81.73 33.90 15.83
N PRO A 270 -81.86 32.76 16.58
CA PRO A 270 -80.96 31.81 17.28
C PRO A 270 -81.34 30.34 16.86
N PRO A 271 -81.43 29.24 17.67
CA PRO A 271 -80.79 28.77 18.91
C PRO A 271 -80.14 27.36 18.77
N GLY A 272 -79.43 26.88 19.81
CA GLY A 272 -79.29 25.42 20.03
C GLY A 272 -77.87 24.85 20.06
N VAL A 273 -77.34 24.80 21.28
CA VAL A 273 -76.58 23.70 21.91
C VAL A 273 -76.30 22.47 21.01
N TRP A 274 -75.03 22.22 20.68
CA TRP A 274 -74.45 20.86 20.62
C TRP A 274 -72.97 20.93 21.02
N ASN A 275 -72.62 20.18 22.06
CA ASN A 275 -71.26 19.95 22.54
C ASN A 275 -70.41 19.29 21.45
N ALA A 276 -69.27 19.90 21.13
CA ALA A 276 -68.20 19.25 20.37
C ALA A 276 -67.04 18.90 21.33
N PRO A 277 -66.44 17.71 21.22
CA PRO A 277 -65.47 17.20 22.17
C PRO A 277 -64.12 17.93 22.09
N VAL A 278 -63.49 18.04 23.26
CA VAL A 278 -62.15 18.60 23.51
C VAL A 278 -61.12 17.92 22.60
N PRO A 279 -60.23 18.67 21.92
CA PRO A 279 -59.15 18.08 21.15
C PRO A 279 -58.18 17.35 22.10
N ALA A 280 -57.91 16.08 21.78
CA ALA A 280 -56.92 15.29 22.48
C ALA A 280 -55.55 15.99 22.46
N GLN A 281 -54.97 16.18 23.65
CA GLN A 281 -53.57 16.56 23.81
C GLN A 281 -52.70 15.48 23.16
N TYR A 282 -52.01 15.85 22.09
CA TYR A 282 -50.91 15.05 21.55
C TYR A 282 -49.79 15.01 22.58
N ALA A 283 -49.53 13.83 23.12
CA ALA A 283 -48.32 13.56 23.90
C ALA A 283 -47.09 13.76 23.00
N PRO A 284 -46.01 14.36 23.51
CA PRO A 284 -44.77 14.47 22.75
C PRO A 284 -44.22 13.08 22.41
N PRO A 285 -43.64 12.89 21.21
CA PRO A 285 -43.03 11.63 20.82
C PRO A 285 -41.90 11.27 21.80
N SER A 286 -41.91 10.02 22.26
CA SER A 286 -40.87 9.45 23.09
C SER A 286 -39.50 9.61 22.42
N ALA A 287 -38.52 10.06 23.19
CA ALA A 287 -37.14 10.21 22.74
C ALA A 287 -36.61 8.89 22.14
N PRO A 288 -35.75 8.96 21.11
CA PRO A 288 -35.14 7.78 20.51
C PRO A 288 -34.37 6.98 21.56
N ILE A 289 -34.60 5.66 21.55
CA ILE A 289 -33.85 4.69 22.34
C ILE A 289 -32.37 4.84 21.99
N ALA A 290 -31.55 5.13 23.00
CA ALA A 290 -30.11 5.20 22.83
C ALA A 290 -29.59 3.86 22.29
N PRO A 291 -28.67 3.88 21.31
CA PRO A 291 -28.07 2.65 20.79
C PRO A 291 -27.40 1.87 21.92
N PRO A 292 -27.41 0.52 21.87
CA PRO A 292 -26.71 -0.30 22.84
C PRO A 292 -25.25 0.13 22.88
N GLY A 293 -24.75 0.41 24.09
CA GLY A 293 -23.34 0.70 24.31
C GLY A 293 -22.45 -0.43 23.77
N PRO A 294 -21.20 -0.14 23.38
CA PRO A 294 -20.31 -1.13 22.80
C PRO A 294 -20.15 -2.33 23.74
N ALA A 295 -20.34 -3.52 23.20
CA ALA A 295 -20.03 -4.76 23.89
C ALA A 295 -18.56 -4.71 24.31
N GLN A 296 -18.31 -4.81 25.62
CA GLN A 296 -16.97 -4.99 26.13
C GLN A 296 -16.46 -6.34 25.62
N TYR A 297 -15.55 -6.28 24.65
CA TYR A 297 -14.80 -7.45 24.20
C TYR A 297 -13.94 -7.95 25.36
N ALA A 298 -14.30 -9.11 25.90
CA ALA A 298 -13.40 -9.88 26.74
C ALA A 298 -12.26 -10.40 25.84
N PRO A 299 -10.98 -10.21 26.21
CA PRO A 299 -9.88 -10.75 25.44
C PRO A 299 -9.96 -12.28 25.41
N PRO A 300 -9.77 -12.94 24.25
CA PRO A 300 -9.72 -14.38 24.17
C PRO A 300 -8.53 -14.90 25.00
N SER A 301 -8.81 -15.90 25.82
CA SER A 301 -7.78 -16.61 26.58
C SER A 301 -6.81 -17.27 25.62
N ALA A 302 -5.51 -17.03 25.81
CA ALA A 302 -4.44 -17.57 24.97
C ALA A 302 -4.51 -19.11 24.88
N PRO A 303 -4.31 -19.71 23.69
CA PRO A 303 -4.17 -21.15 23.55
C PRO A 303 -2.93 -21.65 24.30
N ILE A 304 -3.13 -22.67 25.13
CA ILE A 304 -2.04 -23.43 25.75
C ILE A 304 -1.36 -24.23 24.64
N ALA A 305 -0.11 -23.92 24.33
CA ALA A 305 0.69 -24.71 23.39
C ALA A 305 0.99 -26.09 23.98
N PRO A 306 0.82 -27.19 23.22
CA PRO A 306 1.22 -28.53 23.65
C PRO A 306 2.75 -28.66 23.76
N PRO A 307 3.27 -29.50 24.67
CA PRO A 307 4.70 -29.71 24.84
C PRO A 307 5.31 -30.33 23.57
N GLY A 308 6.38 -29.71 23.07
CA GLY A 308 7.12 -30.18 21.90
C GLY A 308 7.81 -31.53 22.13
N PRO A 309 8.04 -32.32 21.07
CA PRO A 309 8.76 -33.58 21.16
C PRO A 309 10.25 -33.37 21.49
N PRO A 310 10.89 -34.31 22.20
CA PRO A 310 12.32 -34.25 22.51
C PRO A 310 13.17 -34.31 21.25
N ALA A 311 14.23 -33.49 21.21
CA ALA A 311 15.21 -33.47 20.13
C ALA A 311 16.02 -34.77 20.11
N ASP A 312 16.01 -35.48 18.98
CA ASP A 312 16.95 -36.57 18.72
C ASP A 312 18.32 -36.00 18.32
N PRO A 313 19.40 -36.30 19.05
CA PRO A 313 20.76 -36.10 18.57
C PRO A 313 21.09 -37.22 17.59
N TYR A 314 22.02 -36.98 16.67
CA TYR A 314 22.52 -37.91 15.65
C TYR A 314 21.76 -37.91 14.32
N TYR A 315 22.11 -36.98 13.44
CA TYR A 315 22.34 -37.35 12.04
C TYR A 315 23.51 -36.54 11.47
N THR A 316 24.64 -37.23 11.30
CA THR A 316 25.75 -36.82 10.43
C THR A 316 26.00 -38.01 9.52
N PRO A 317 25.91 -37.83 8.21
CA PRO A 317 26.89 -38.49 7.35
C PRO A 317 27.35 -37.59 6.21
N GLY A 318 28.67 -37.45 6.08
CA GLY A 318 29.30 -36.76 4.97
C GLY A 318 29.52 -37.62 3.73
N MET A 319 29.64 -36.90 2.60
CA MET A 319 30.44 -37.17 1.38
C MET A 319 30.05 -38.37 0.49
N PRO A 320 30.31 -38.35 -0.85
CA PRO A 320 31.46 -37.73 -1.52
C PRO A 320 31.23 -36.99 -2.86
N THR A 321 32.30 -36.27 -3.22
CA THR A 321 32.78 -35.80 -4.52
C THR A 321 32.30 -36.59 -5.76
N ARG A 322 31.79 -35.87 -6.76
CA ARG A 322 31.74 -36.35 -8.15
C ARG A 322 32.32 -35.31 -9.10
N ALA A 323 33.49 -35.65 -9.65
CA ALA A 323 34.11 -34.98 -10.77
C ALA A 323 33.35 -35.27 -12.08
N LEU A 324 33.07 -34.23 -12.85
CA LEU A 324 32.80 -34.22 -14.29
C LEU A 324 33.69 -33.08 -14.80
N GLY A 325 34.82 -33.34 -15.47
CA GLY A 325 34.86 -33.67 -16.90
C GLY A 325 34.44 -32.42 -17.68
N GLY A 326 35.32 -31.55 -18.17
CA GLY A 326 36.44 -31.86 -19.07
C GLY A 326 36.01 -31.60 -20.51
N TRP A 327 36.02 -30.33 -20.93
CA TRP A 327 36.01 -29.91 -22.34
C TRP A 327 36.99 -28.76 -22.51
N MET A 328 38.21 -29.12 -22.92
CA MET A 328 39.06 -28.34 -23.85
C MET A 328 38.30 -28.27 -25.20
N GLU A 329 38.37 -27.20 -26.01
CA GLU A 329 39.57 -26.71 -26.69
C GLU A 329 39.39 -25.26 -27.24
N PRO A 330 40.49 -24.56 -27.56
CA PRO A 330 40.55 -23.16 -27.95
C PRO A 330 40.50 -22.96 -29.47
N ASN A 331 39.64 -22.07 -29.95
CA ASN A 331 39.64 -21.67 -31.36
C ASN A 331 40.58 -20.48 -31.62
N GLN A 332 41.75 -20.86 -32.10
CA GLN A 332 42.58 -20.27 -33.16
C GLN A 332 42.25 -18.85 -33.69
N ARG A 333 43.34 -18.07 -33.76
CA ARG A 333 43.57 -16.83 -34.53
C ARG A 333 43.07 -16.87 -35.98
N PRO A 334 42.88 -15.67 -36.56
CA PRO A 334 43.69 -15.22 -37.70
C PRO A 334 44.46 -13.94 -37.29
N ASP A 335 45.78 -13.89 -37.34
CA ASP A 335 46.55 -13.44 -38.52
C ASP A 335 45.85 -12.32 -39.29
N GLU A 336 46.13 -11.07 -38.92
CA GLU A 336 46.16 -9.98 -39.89
C GLU A 336 47.35 -9.04 -39.64
N THR A 337 48.03 -8.83 -40.75
CA THR A 337 49.27 -8.14 -41.10
C THR A 337 49.24 -6.60 -40.98
N ARG A 338 50.45 -6.02 -41.00
CA ARG A 338 50.82 -4.62 -41.36
C ARG A 338 50.51 -3.55 -40.32
N ASP A 339 51.37 -2.57 -40.03
CA ASP A 339 52.26 -1.84 -40.93
C ASP A 339 53.67 -1.59 -40.35
N GLU A 340 54.67 -1.85 -41.18
CA GLU A 340 55.93 -1.11 -41.19
C GLU A 340 55.66 0.29 -41.76
N THR A 341 56.04 1.34 -41.05
CA THR A 341 56.83 2.51 -41.53
C THR A 341 56.62 3.69 -40.58
N ARG A 342 57.68 4.10 -39.88
CA ARG A 342 58.18 5.47 -39.97
C ARG A 342 59.52 5.64 -39.27
N ASP A 343 60.35 6.41 -39.97
CA ASP A 343 61.62 7.01 -39.60
C ASP A 343 61.65 7.65 -38.20
#